data_AF-A0A524MDA7-F1
#
_entry.id   AF-A0A524MDA7-F1
#
_cell.length_a   1.000
_cell.length_b   1.000
_cell.length_c   1.000
_cell.angle_alpha   90.00
_cell.angle_beta   90.00
_cell.angle_gamma   90.00
#
_symmetry.space_group_name_H-M   'P 1'
#
loop_
_entity.id
_entity.type
_entity.pdbx_description
1 polymer ?
#
loop_
_entity_poly.entity_id
_entity_poly.type
_entity_poly.pdbx_seq_one_letter_code
_entity_poly.pdbx_strand_id
1 'polypeptide(L)'
;MDEHEAPITYFMNEEEIVLDLLLYKLSEDDKKKLRGLPEEDIQALHTDLGKALREHYRLVDQDNPYVVPGNSYHINYPDRMSLRVIFRAWVRLTGKPLSETTHNLIYNITPTPDPGSYAF
;
A
#
# COMPACT_ATOMS: atom_id res chain seq x y z
N MET A 1 32.07 -8.14 26.13
CA MET A 1 31.54 -7.12 25.21
C MET A 1 30.25 -7.70 24.69
N ASP A 2 29.13 -7.31 25.28
CA ASP A 2 27.82 -7.65 24.77
C ASP A 2 27.63 -6.89 23.46
N GLU A 3 27.71 -7.63 22.36
CA GLU A 3 27.27 -7.16 21.06
C GLU A 3 25.75 -7.02 21.16
N HIS A 4 25.29 -5.83 21.55
CA HIS A 4 23.90 -5.43 21.37
C HIS A 4 23.64 -5.40 19.86
N GLU A 5 23.30 -6.56 19.28
CA GLU A 5 22.64 -6.62 17.99
C GLU A 5 21.43 -5.69 18.08
N ALA A 6 21.48 -4.59 17.34
CA ALA A 6 20.33 -3.72 17.18
C ALA A 6 19.14 -4.61 16.78
N PRO A 7 17.95 -4.42 17.37
CA PRO A 7 16.78 -5.22 17.00
C PRO A 7 16.60 -5.13 15.49
N ILE A 8 16.61 -6.28 14.82
CA ILE A 8 16.34 -6.36 13.39
C ILE A 8 14.89 -5.90 13.21
N THR A 9 14.69 -4.70 12.67
CA THR A 9 13.36 -4.24 12.31
C THR A 9 12.86 -5.09 11.16
N TYR A 10 11.91 -5.98 11.43
CA TYR A 10 11.29 -6.80 10.41
C TYR A 10 10.14 -6.04 9.75
N PHE A 11 10.22 -5.89 8.42
CA PHE A 11 9.14 -5.36 7.59
C PHE A 11 8.59 -6.48 6.72
N MET A 12 7.27 -6.68 6.77
CA MET A 12 6.59 -7.65 5.92
C MET A 12 6.74 -7.23 4.45
N ASN A 13 6.95 -8.20 3.57
CA ASN A 13 6.97 -7.97 2.15
C ASN A 13 5.53 -7.80 1.57
N GLU A 14 5.41 -7.35 0.32
CA GLU A 14 4.11 -7.14 -0.33
C GLU A 14 3.17 -8.33 -0.26
N GLU A 15 3.70 -9.53 -0.50
CA GLU A 15 2.92 -10.76 -0.52
C GLU A 15 2.44 -11.13 0.89
N GLU A 16 3.29 -10.95 1.90
CA GLU A 16 2.95 -11.13 3.32
C GLU A 16 1.87 -10.15 3.76
N ILE A 17 1.97 -8.87 3.37
CA ILE A 17 0.97 -7.85 3.68
C ILE A 17 -0.37 -8.19 3.03
N VAL A 18 -0.38 -8.62 1.76
CA VAL A 18 -1.62 -9.01 1.07
C VAL A 18 -2.26 -10.23 1.73
N LEU A 19 -1.47 -11.24 2.11
CA LEU A 19 -1.98 -12.42 2.81
C LEU A 19 -2.51 -12.06 4.20
N ASP A 20 -1.77 -11.27 4.98
CA ASP A 20 -2.22 -10.83 6.31
C ASP A 20 -3.52 -10.02 6.23
N LEU A 21 -3.60 -9.11 5.26
CA LEU A 21 -4.81 -8.33 4.97
C LEU A 21 -6.01 -9.25 4.67
N LEU A 22 -5.84 -10.22 3.79
CA LEU A 22 -6.91 -11.11 3.35
C LEU A 22 -7.29 -12.18 4.39
N LEU A 23 -6.35 -12.64 5.21
CA LEU A 23 -6.60 -13.72 6.17
C LEU A 23 -7.06 -13.19 7.53
N TYR A 24 -6.55 -12.04 7.97
CA TYR A 24 -6.68 -11.61 9.36
C TYR A 24 -7.23 -10.20 9.56
N LYS A 25 -7.15 -9.31 8.55
CA LYS A 25 -7.57 -7.89 8.73
C LYS A 25 -8.91 -7.56 8.11
N LEU A 26 -9.20 -8.06 6.91
CA LEU A 26 -10.51 -7.88 6.30
C LEU A 26 -11.49 -8.89 6.87
N SER A 27 -12.63 -8.40 7.35
CA SER A 27 -13.78 -9.25 7.65
C SER A 27 -14.32 -9.89 6.36
N GLU A 28 -15.10 -10.96 6.47
CA GLU A 28 -15.78 -11.54 5.30
C GLU A 28 -16.73 -10.54 4.61
N ASP A 29 -17.35 -9.65 5.38
CA ASP A 29 -18.20 -8.58 4.83
C ASP A 29 -17.38 -7.56 4.04
N ASP A 30 -16.19 -7.19 4.52
CA ASP A 30 -15.31 -6.26 3.80
C ASP A 30 -14.74 -6.90 2.54
N LYS A 31 -14.38 -8.19 2.59
CA LYS A 31 -14.00 -8.97 1.40
C LYS A 31 -15.14 -9.02 0.38
N LYS A 32 -16.38 -9.21 0.84
CA LYS A 32 -17.57 -9.22 -0.02
C LYS A 32 -17.81 -7.86 -0.67
N LYS A 33 -17.69 -6.76 0.08
CA LYS A 33 -17.76 -5.39 -0.46
C LYS A 33 -16.66 -5.17 -1.50
N LEU A 34 -15.41 -5.49 -1.15
CA LEU A 34 -14.26 -5.30 -2.03
C LEU A 34 -14.41 -6.08 -3.33
N ARG A 35 -14.88 -7.33 -3.28
CA ARG A 35 -15.18 -8.15 -4.47
C ARG A 35 -16.28 -7.54 -5.35
N GLY A 36 -17.24 -6.82 -4.76
CA GLY A 36 -18.36 -6.21 -5.45
C GLY A 36 -18.04 -4.88 -6.14
N LEU A 37 -16.91 -4.25 -5.80
CA LEU A 37 -16.51 -2.97 -6.37
C LEU A 37 -15.93 -3.11 -7.79
N PRO A 38 -16.27 -2.20 -8.71
CA PRO A 38 -15.57 -2.08 -9.99
C PRO A 38 -14.14 -1.58 -9.77
N GLU A 39 -13.26 -1.85 -10.74
CA GLU A 39 -11.83 -1.54 -10.63
C GLU A 39 -11.59 -0.03 -10.44
N GLU A 40 -12.35 0.83 -11.13
CA GLU A 40 -12.23 2.29 -11.01
C GLU A 40 -12.48 2.82 -9.60
N ASP A 41 -13.31 2.14 -8.81
CA ASP A 41 -13.68 2.57 -7.44
C ASP A 41 -12.65 2.12 -6.40
N ILE A 42 -11.76 1.19 -6.74
CA ILE A 42 -10.75 0.67 -5.81
C ILE A 42 -9.76 1.76 -5.40
N GLN A 43 -9.47 2.71 -6.30
CA GLN A 43 -8.58 3.82 -6.00
C GLN A 43 -9.14 4.72 -4.87
N ALA A 44 -10.46 4.85 -4.75
CA ALA A 44 -11.07 5.65 -3.69
C ALA A 44 -10.80 5.09 -2.28
N LEU A 45 -10.57 3.77 -2.17
CA LEU A 45 -10.22 3.11 -0.92
C LEU A 45 -8.81 3.48 -0.42
N HIS A 46 -7.97 4.07 -1.27
CA HIS A 46 -6.60 4.45 -0.92
C HIS A 46 -6.53 5.51 0.20
N THR A 47 -7.61 6.25 0.39
CA THR A 47 -7.73 7.26 1.45
C THR A 47 -7.89 6.58 2.80
N ASP A 48 -8.99 5.85 3.02
CA ASP A 48 -9.31 5.29 4.34
C ASP A 48 -8.60 3.95 4.59
N LEU A 49 -8.78 2.98 3.69
CA LEU A 49 -8.10 1.68 3.81
C LEU A 49 -6.59 1.86 3.66
N GLY A 50 -6.14 2.69 2.71
CA GLY A 50 -4.71 2.97 2.57
C GLY A 50 -4.09 3.60 3.80
N LYS A 51 -4.80 4.49 4.51
CA LYS A 51 -4.33 5.06 5.78
C LYS A 51 -4.18 3.98 6.85
N ALA A 52 -5.18 3.11 6.99
CA ALA A 52 -5.11 2.00 7.93
C ALA A 52 -3.95 1.04 7.63
N LEU A 53 -3.71 0.74 6.35
CA LEU A 53 -2.55 -0.07 5.91
C LEU A 53 -1.22 0.60 6.25
N ARG A 54 -1.10 1.92 5.98
CA ARG A 54 0.11 2.68 6.29
C ARG A 54 0.45 2.64 7.77
N GLU A 55 -0.56 2.73 8.64
CA GLU A 55 -0.39 2.76 10.09
C GLU A 55 -0.03 1.37 10.60
N HIS A 56 -0.74 0.35 10.12
CA HIS A 56 -0.57 -1.01 10.58
C HIS A 56 0.76 -1.63 10.15
N TYR A 57 1.12 -1.45 8.87
CA TYR A 57 2.33 -2.03 8.28
C TYR A 57 3.51 -1.06 8.25
N ARG A 58 3.39 0.08 8.95
CA ARG A 58 4.47 1.07 9.08
C ARG A 58 5.00 1.54 7.71
N LEU A 59 4.11 1.72 6.74
CA LEU A 59 4.46 2.09 5.35
C LEU A 59 4.79 3.59 5.20
N VAL A 60 5.00 4.28 6.31
CA VAL A 60 5.50 5.66 6.36
C VAL A 60 6.79 5.79 7.17
N ASP A 61 7.28 4.68 7.71
CA ASP A 61 8.50 4.68 8.51
C ASP A 61 9.73 4.80 7.61
N GLN A 62 10.66 5.67 7.97
CA GLN A 62 11.82 6.00 7.13
C GLN A 62 12.76 4.82 6.86
N ASP A 63 12.77 3.84 7.77
CA ASP A 63 13.53 2.61 7.67
C ASP A 63 12.80 1.49 6.91
N ASN A 64 11.53 1.69 6.54
CA ASN A 64 10.77 0.73 5.75
C ASN A 64 11.25 0.74 4.28
N PRO A 65 11.61 -0.42 3.68
CA PRO A 65 12.14 -0.49 2.32
C PRO A 65 11.18 -0.03 1.23
N TYR A 66 9.88 0.09 1.53
CA TYR A 66 8.87 0.57 0.59
C TYR A 66 8.71 2.10 0.59
N VAL A 67 9.32 2.78 1.55
CA VAL A 67 9.24 4.24 1.67
C VAL A 67 10.37 4.87 0.86
N VAL A 68 9.99 5.67 -0.14
CA VAL A 68 10.95 6.37 -1.00
C VAL A 68 11.49 7.61 -0.27
N PRO A 69 12.81 7.77 -0.13
CA PRO A 69 13.39 8.98 0.45
C PRO A 69 12.94 10.23 -0.30
N GLY A 70 12.52 11.26 0.44
CA GLY A 70 12.04 12.53 -0.12
C GLY A 70 10.53 12.61 -0.34
N ASN A 71 9.79 11.51 -0.16
CA ASN A 71 8.33 11.55 -0.06
C ASN A 71 7.88 11.95 1.35
N SER A 72 6.63 12.39 1.48
CA SER A 72 6.04 12.67 2.79
C SER A 72 5.81 11.38 3.58
N TYR A 73 6.31 11.36 4.82
CA TYR A 73 6.11 10.30 5.80
C TYR A 73 4.80 10.47 6.59
N HIS A 74 3.90 11.34 6.13
CA HIS A 74 2.64 11.57 6.79
C HIS A 74 1.64 10.45 6.48
N ILE A 75 0.89 9.98 7.48
CA ILE A 75 -0.06 8.87 7.33
C ILE A 75 -1.18 9.13 6.31
N ASN A 76 -1.52 10.40 6.08
CA ASN A 76 -2.50 10.79 5.06
C ASN A 76 -1.88 10.94 3.66
N TYR A 77 -0.55 10.84 3.53
CA TYR A 77 0.09 10.93 2.23
C TYR A 77 -0.10 9.61 1.46
N PRO A 78 -0.67 9.65 0.25
CA PRO A 78 -0.87 8.46 -0.57
C PRO A 78 0.48 7.81 -0.93
N ASP A 79 0.69 6.56 -0.52
CA ASP A 79 1.87 5.77 -0.90
C ASP A 79 1.51 4.66 -1.89
N ARG A 80 2.48 4.23 -2.68
CA ARG A 80 2.26 3.21 -3.72
C ARG A 80 2.04 1.82 -3.15
N MET A 81 2.64 1.54 -2.00
CA MET A 81 2.63 0.22 -1.42
C MET A 81 1.23 -0.15 -0.92
N SER A 82 0.56 0.75 -0.21
CA SER A 82 -0.83 0.55 0.19
C SER A 82 -1.76 0.42 -1.02
N LEU A 83 -1.55 1.19 -2.09
CA LEU A 83 -2.35 1.08 -3.31
C LEU A 83 -2.17 -0.29 -3.98
N ARG A 84 -0.92 -0.76 -4.12
CA ARG A 84 -0.60 -2.09 -4.65
C ARG A 84 -1.24 -3.20 -3.83
N VAL A 85 -1.16 -3.11 -2.51
CA VAL A 85 -1.77 -4.09 -1.59
C VAL A 85 -3.27 -4.17 -1.81
N ILE A 86 -3.96 -3.02 -1.89
CA ILE A 86 -5.42 -2.98 -2.11
C ILE A 86 -5.78 -3.62 -3.46
N PHE A 87 -5.10 -3.25 -4.55
CA PHE A 87 -5.37 -3.84 -5.87
C PHE A 87 -5.06 -5.33 -5.92
N ARG A 88 -3.97 -5.80 -5.30
CA ARG A 88 -3.66 -7.23 -5.22
C ARG A 88 -4.69 -8.00 -4.41
N ALA A 89 -5.16 -7.45 -3.30
CA ALA A 89 -6.24 -8.04 -2.53
C ALA A 89 -7.52 -8.17 -3.38
N TRP A 90 -7.87 -7.13 -4.14
CA TRP A 90 -9.00 -7.16 -5.05
C TRP A 90 -8.86 -8.21 -6.17
N VAL A 91 -7.69 -8.29 -6.83
CA VAL A 91 -7.39 -9.30 -7.86
C VAL A 91 -7.56 -10.71 -7.29
N ARG A 92 -7.07 -10.97 -6.08
CA ARG A 92 -7.22 -12.28 -5.42
C ARG A 92 -8.66 -12.61 -5.08
N LEU A 93 -9.45 -11.64 -4.64
CA LEU A 93 -10.84 -11.85 -4.28
C LEU A 93 -11.75 -12.05 -5.49
N THR A 94 -11.43 -11.44 -6.63
CA THR A 94 -12.26 -11.44 -7.84
C THR A 94 -11.79 -12.42 -8.91
N GLY A 95 -10.50 -12.78 -8.91
CA GLY A 95 -9.86 -13.51 -10.00
C GLY A 95 -9.71 -12.70 -11.30
N LYS A 96 -10.01 -11.40 -11.27
CA LYS A 96 -9.95 -10.53 -12.46
C LYS A 96 -8.56 -9.93 -12.60
N PRO A 97 -7.97 -9.91 -13.80
CA PRO A 97 -6.74 -9.17 -14.04
C PRO A 97 -7.02 -7.66 -13.94
N LEU A 98 -5.99 -6.89 -13.58
CA LEU A 98 -6.06 -5.43 -13.64
C LEU A 98 -6.06 -4.94 -15.08
N SER A 99 -6.72 -3.82 -15.34
CA SER A 99 -6.54 -3.10 -16.59
C SER A 99 -5.09 -2.63 -16.76
N GLU A 100 -4.65 -2.48 -18.02
CA GLU A 100 -3.31 -1.99 -18.34
C GLU A 100 -3.07 -0.59 -17.75
N THR A 101 -4.09 0.26 -17.74
CA THR A 101 -4.03 1.60 -17.12
C THR A 101 -3.72 1.52 -15.63
N THR A 102 -4.44 0.69 -14.87
CA THR A 102 -4.21 0.50 -13.44
C THR A 102 -2.87 -0.17 -13.16
N HIS A 103 -2.50 -1.16 -13.97
CA HIS A 103 -1.19 -1.80 -13.87
C HIS A 103 -0.06 -0.77 -14.03
N ASN A 104 -0.17 0.12 -15.03
CA ASN A 104 0.79 1.18 -15.25
C ASN A 104 0.79 2.20 -14.10
N LEU A 105 -0.38 2.54 -13.54
CA LEU A 105 -0.52 3.43 -12.40
C LEU A 105 0.26 2.92 -11.18
N ILE A 106 0.12 1.63 -10.86
CA ILE A 106 0.69 1.08 -9.62
C ILE A 106 2.15 0.60 -9.77
N TYR A 107 2.57 0.21 -10.98
CA TYR A 107 3.90 -0.37 -11.22
C TYR A 107 4.84 0.52 -12.06
N ASN A 108 4.33 1.42 -12.90
CA ASN A 108 5.14 2.15 -13.90
C ASN A 108 5.25 3.66 -13.71
N ILE A 109 4.58 4.28 -12.73
CA ILE A 109 4.78 5.73 -12.51
C ILE A 109 6.17 5.93 -11.89
N THR A 110 7.01 6.79 -12.46
CA THR A 110 8.12 7.49 -11.79
C THR A 110 7.53 8.41 -10.71
N PRO A 111 8.15 8.72 -9.55
CA PRO A 111 7.57 9.70 -8.63
C PRO A 111 7.17 10.95 -9.42
N THR A 112 5.87 11.24 -9.54
CA THR A 112 5.44 12.53 -10.06
C THR A 112 5.90 13.53 -9.01
N PRO A 113 6.85 14.43 -9.33
CA PRO A 113 7.19 15.48 -8.40
C PRO A 113 5.90 16.23 -8.11
N ASP A 114 5.64 16.46 -6.83
CA ASP A 114 4.56 17.32 -6.39
C ASP A 114 4.67 18.63 -7.19
N PRO A 115 3.61 19.09 -7.90
CA PRO A 115 3.64 20.36 -8.61
C PRO A 115 3.98 21.55 -7.67
N GLY A 116 3.96 21.37 -6.36
CA GLY A 116 4.49 22.32 -5.37
C GLY A 116 6.01 22.35 -5.18
N SER A 117 6.79 21.49 -5.83
CA SER A 117 8.26 21.42 -5.66
C SER A 117 9.05 22.41 -6.53
N TYR A 118 8.37 23.17 -7.39
CA TYR A 118 8.95 24.32 -8.09
C TYR A 118 8.50 25.63 -7.47
N ALA A 119 8.88 25.86 -6.23
CA ALA A 119 8.95 27.19 -5.65
C ALA A 119 10.16 27.23 -4.72
N PHE A 120 11.33 27.58 -5.27
CA PHE A 120 12.23 28.66 -4.84
C PHE A 120 13.46 28.69 -5.75
#